data_AF-G3B1I9-F1
#
_entry.id   AF-G3B1I9-F1
#
_cell.length_a   1.000
_cell.length_b   1.000
_cell.length_c   1.000
_cell.angle_alpha   90.00
_cell.angle_beta   90.00
_cell.angle_gamma   90.00
#
_symmetry.space_group_name_H-M   'P 1'
#
loop_
_entity.id
_entity.type
_entity.pdbx_description
1 polymer ?
#
loop_
_entity_poly.entity_id
_entity_poly.type
_entity_poly.pdbx_seq_one_letter_code
_entity_poly.pdbx_strand_id
1 'polypeptide(L)'
;MSSRTLAEGTSFPVEEYEMVFNHPNFKKFELSYGIDTLQGCHQSVLLLLGDIMNHKVILTRELILVESIDKSSEQSLVEYQRAKRDYYQLVESFASKLSAKLETTNPNQEVLKSIENDPSEYEVYSKTYDLYKLCCELYLHLYIKQIIPSNYQIQQIVLECFDLVDILITSKMNLILCLPLLICGVCTFEQGNKAYMKSTINKVRMVSPVQNLDKCWVILQRVWELNPDGNVIVDWSNICDELGWDLNVC
;
A
#
# COMPACT_ATOMS: atom_id res chain seq x y z
N MET A 1 5.49 6.32 4.69
CA MET A 1 4.33 6.58 3.80
C MET A 1 3.17 6.97 4.69
N SER A 2 2.54 8.11 4.44
CA SER A 2 1.44 8.60 5.29
C SER A 2 0.12 8.73 4.54
N SER A 3 -0.97 9.04 5.26
CA SER A 3 -2.26 9.42 4.66
C SER A 3 -2.09 10.56 3.65
N ARG A 4 -1.22 11.55 3.94
CA ARG A 4 -0.91 12.62 2.98
C ARG A 4 -0.27 12.11 1.71
N THR A 5 0.62 11.11 1.78
CA THR A 5 1.22 10.55 0.57
C THR A 5 0.17 9.98 -0.37
N LEU A 6 -0.88 9.38 0.19
CA LEU A 6 -1.97 8.82 -0.60
C LEU A 6 -2.88 9.90 -1.21
N ALA A 7 -3.01 11.06 -0.55
CA ALA A 7 -3.85 12.18 -1.00
C ALA A 7 -3.11 13.14 -1.95
N GLU A 8 -1.83 13.39 -1.72
CA GLU A 8 -1.06 14.47 -2.35
C GLU A 8 0.14 13.97 -3.16
N GLY A 9 0.58 12.74 -2.93
CA GLY A 9 1.78 12.15 -3.52
C GLY A 9 2.97 12.21 -2.58
N THR A 10 4.12 11.71 -3.03
CA THR A 10 5.36 11.77 -2.27
C THR A 10 5.83 13.21 -2.09
N SER A 11 6.36 13.54 -0.91
CA SER A 11 6.81 14.91 -0.59
C SER A 11 7.97 15.38 -1.47
N PHE A 12 8.76 14.43 -1.97
CA PHE A 12 9.85 14.63 -2.92
C PHE A 12 9.61 13.71 -4.13
N PRO A 13 10.20 14.00 -5.30
CA PRO A 13 10.26 13.06 -6.42
C PRO A 13 10.87 11.72 -5.98
N VAL A 14 10.40 10.61 -6.57
CA VAL A 14 10.88 9.25 -6.24
C VAL A 14 12.39 9.13 -6.50
N GLU A 15 12.88 9.84 -7.50
CA GLU A 15 14.29 9.93 -7.89
C GLU A 15 15.17 10.51 -6.78
N GLU A 16 14.65 11.43 -5.95
CA GLU A 16 15.41 11.99 -4.82
C GLU A 16 15.58 10.95 -3.70
N TYR A 17 14.58 10.11 -3.45
CA TYR A 17 14.72 8.99 -2.51
C TYR A 17 15.73 7.96 -3.02
N GLU A 18 15.74 7.68 -4.34
CA GLU A 18 16.76 6.81 -4.95
C GLU A 18 18.18 7.36 -4.77
N MET A 19 18.37 8.69 -4.89
CA MET A 19 19.67 9.31 -4.63
C MET A 19 20.13 9.10 -3.19
N VAL A 20 19.21 9.21 -2.23
CA VAL A 20 19.51 8.96 -0.80
C VAL A 20 19.88 7.50 -0.56
N PHE A 21 19.11 6.56 -1.10
CA PHE A 21 19.37 5.12 -0.90
C PHE A 21 20.68 4.64 -1.54
N ASN A 22 21.14 5.32 -2.58
CA ASN A 22 22.40 5.04 -3.25
C ASN A 22 23.58 5.91 -2.72
N HIS A 23 23.33 6.78 -1.75
CA HIS A 23 24.37 7.64 -1.20
C HIS A 23 25.39 6.80 -0.38
N PRO A 24 26.72 6.99 -0.55
CA PRO A 24 27.73 6.18 0.13
C PRO A 24 27.66 6.19 1.67
N ASN A 25 27.16 7.28 2.24
CA ASN A 25 26.99 7.42 3.69
C ASN A 25 25.63 6.90 4.20
N PHE A 26 24.74 6.46 3.31
CA PHE A 26 23.49 5.83 3.72
C PHE A 26 23.80 4.45 4.28
N LYS A 27 23.46 4.24 5.55
CA LYS A 27 23.79 3.04 6.33
C LYS A 27 22.88 1.86 5.96
N LYS A 28 22.85 1.51 4.67
CA LYS A 28 21.97 0.51 4.05
C LYS A 28 22.04 -0.88 4.71
N PHE A 29 23.20 -1.20 5.28
CA PHE A 29 23.52 -2.50 5.89
C PHE A 29 23.58 -2.47 7.42
N GLU A 30 23.28 -1.32 8.05
CA GLU A 30 23.38 -1.21 9.51
C GLU A 30 22.12 -1.76 10.19
N LEU A 31 22.04 -3.08 10.23
CA LEU A 31 20.94 -3.82 10.87
C LEU A 31 20.86 -3.56 12.39
N SER A 32 21.91 -3.00 12.98
CA SER A 32 21.97 -2.59 14.39
C SER A 32 21.25 -1.28 14.69
N TYR A 33 20.93 -0.47 13.68
CA TYR A 33 20.23 0.82 13.85
C TYR A 33 18.75 0.64 14.21
N GLY A 34 18.20 -0.56 13.98
CA GLY A 34 16.80 -0.90 14.22
C GLY A 34 16.11 -1.35 12.95
N ILE A 35 14.81 -1.62 13.06
CA ILE A 35 13.98 -1.99 11.91
C ILE A 35 13.39 -0.70 11.36
N ASP A 36 14.00 -0.22 10.28
CA ASP A 36 13.55 0.94 9.52
C ASP A 36 13.05 0.44 8.17
N THR A 37 11.84 0.87 7.79
CA THR A 37 11.24 0.48 6.51
C THR A 37 12.06 1.00 5.33
N LEU A 38 12.75 2.13 5.46
CA LEU A 38 13.63 2.68 4.42
C LEU A 38 14.98 1.95 4.33
N GLN A 39 15.25 1.01 5.23
CA GLN A 39 16.47 0.21 5.29
C GLN A 39 16.17 -1.28 5.02
N GLY A 40 17.19 -2.01 4.57
CA GLY A 40 17.07 -3.45 4.33
C GLY A 40 16.59 -3.84 2.93
N CYS A 41 15.90 -4.98 2.83
CA CYS A 41 15.66 -5.67 1.56
C CYS A 41 14.50 -5.09 0.71
N HIS A 42 13.65 -4.24 1.27
CA HIS A 42 12.36 -3.85 0.69
C HIS A 42 12.30 -2.41 0.16
N GLN A 43 13.45 -1.76 0.00
CA GLN A 43 13.55 -0.40 -0.56
C GLN A 43 12.89 -0.27 -1.94
N SER A 44 13.10 -1.26 -2.81
CA SER A 44 12.58 -1.28 -4.17
C SER A 44 11.05 -1.31 -4.21
N VAL A 45 10.41 -2.06 -3.32
CA VAL A 45 8.95 -2.08 -3.21
C VAL A 45 8.39 -0.81 -2.57
N LEU A 46 9.14 -0.14 -1.68
CA LEU A 46 8.71 1.16 -1.14
C LEU A 46 8.77 2.29 -2.17
N LEU A 47 9.81 2.31 -3.02
CA LEU A 47 9.87 3.24 -4.15
C LEU A 47 8.70 3.00 -5.11
N LEU A 48 8.40 1.74 -5.41
CA LEU A 48 7.25 1.37 -6.23
C LEU A 48 5.93 1.81 -5.58
N LEU A 49 5.78 1.67 -4.27
CA LEU A 49 4.60 2.13 -3.56
C LEU A 49 4.45 3.67 -3.66
N GLY A 50 5.55 4.41 -3.56
CA GLY A 50 5.59 5.86 -3.80
C GLY A 50 5.14 6.22 -5.21
N ASP A 51 5.66 5.51 -6.21
CA ASP A 51 5.21 5.63 -7.61
C ASP A 51 3.71 5.39 -7.75
N ILE A 52 3.18 4.32 -7.16
CA ILE A 52 1.74 4.01 -7.22
C ILE A 52 0.92 5.17 -6.63
N MET A 53 1.31 5.69 -5.46
CA MET A 53 0.61 6.82 -4.83
C MET A 53 0.66 8.08 -5.70
N ASN A 54 1.80 8.39 -6.32
CA ASN A 54 1.91 9.52 -7.26
C ASN A 54 0.97 9.38 -8.46
N HIS A 55 0.90 8.19 -9.06
CA HIS A 55 0.00 7.94 -10.19
C HIS A 55 -1.48 7.97 -9.76
N LYS A 56 -1.83 7.47 -8.56
CA LYS A 56 -3.17 7.62 -7.99
C LYS A 56 -3.60 9.09 -7.93
N VAL A 57 -2.73 9.98 -7.48
CA VAL A 57 -3.04 11.41 -7.34
C VAL A 57 -3.31 12.04 -8.71
N ILE A 58 -2.52 11.69 -9.73
CA ILE A 58 -2.75 12.13 -11.11
C ILE A 58 -4.13 11.63 -11.58
N LEU A 59 -4.41 10.33 -11.43
CA LEU A 59 -5.69 9.75 -11.84
C LEU A 59 -6.88 10.37 -11.11
N THR A 60 -6.72 10.70 -9.82
CA THR A 60 -7.77 11.34 -9.03
C THR A 60 -8.08 12.73 -9.59
N ARG A 61 -7.04 13.53 -9.90
CA ARG A 61 -7.21 14.87 -10.50
C ARG A 61 -7.86 14.80 -11.87
N GLU A 62 -7.41 13.90 -12.74
CA GLU A 62 -7.97 13.72 -14.08
C GLU A 62 -9.43 13.26 -14.02
N LEU A 63 -9.78 12.36 -13.08
CA LEU A 63 -11.15 11.91 -12.90
C LEU A 63 -12.08 13.07 -12.50
N ILE A 64 -11.64 13.93 -11.57
CA ILE A 64 -12.40 15.12 -11.15
C ILE A 64 -12.65 16.04 -12.35
N LEU A 65 -11.64 16.27 -13.20
CA LEU A 65 -11.79 17.09 -14.41
C LEU A 65 -12.82 16.48 -15.37
N VAL A 66 -12.73 15.18 -15.63
CA VAL A 66 -13.70 14.47 -16.48
C VAL A 66 -15.13 14.54 -15.91
N GLU A 67 -15.28 14.39 -14.59
CA GLU A 67 -16.59 14.42 -13.93
C GLU A 67 -17.21 15.81 -13.88
N SER A 68 -16.39 16.86 -13.94
CA SER A 68 -16.84 18.26 -13.97
C SER A 68 -17.41 18.71 -15.32
N ILE A 69 -17.24 17.93 -16.39
CA ILE A 69 -17.76 18.24 -17.72
C ILE A 69 -19.30 18.21 -17.68
N ASP A 70 -19.92 19.28 -18.19
CA ASP A 70 -21.37 19.39 -18.28
C ASP A 70 -21.95 18.31 -19.21
N LYS A 71 -23.08 17.71 -18.81
CA LYS A 71 -23.75 16.62 -19.54
C LYS A 71 -25.13 17.05 -20.05
N SER A 72 -25.44 18.34 -19.99
CA SER A 72 -26.75 18.89 -20.34
C SER A 72 -27.02 18.96 -21.85
N SER A 73 -25.97 19.01 -22.67
CA SER A 73 -26.08 19.14 -24.13
C SER A 73 -25.48 17.94 -24.87
N GLU A 74 -25.92 17.70 -26.10
CA GLU A 74 -25.37 16.62 -26.93
C GLU A 74 -23.88 16.82 -27.23
N GLN A 75 -23.45 18.06 -27.48
CA GLN A 75 -22.05 18.39 -27.75
C GLN A 75 -21.17 18.15 -26.51
N SER A 76 -21.64 18.54 -25.33
CA SER A 76 -20.91 18.33 -24.07
C SER A 76 -20.89 16.85 -23.64
N LEU A 77 -21.92 16.07 -24.00
CA LEU A 77 -21.90 14.62 -23.83
C LEU A 77 -20.82 13.93 -24.68
N VAL A 78 -20.61 14.38 -25.91
CA VAL A 78 -19.52 13.87 -26.79
C VAL A 78 -18.15 14.20 -26.19
N GLU A 79 -17.98 15.41 -25.65
CA GLU A 79 -16.76 15.83 -24.96
C GLU A 79 -16.49 14.96 -23.73
N TYR A 80 -17.51 14.77 -22.87
CA TYR A 80 -17.43 13.88 -21.71
C TYR A 80 -17.02 12.45 -22.11
N GLN A 81 -17.63 11.89 -23.16
CA GLN A 81 -17.29 10.53 -23.62
C GLN A 81 -15.86 10.43 -24.13
N ARG A 82 -15.35 11.46 -24.81
CA ARG A 82 -13.96 11.53 -25.25
C ARG A 82 -13.02 11.60 -24.06
N ALA A 83 -13.25 12.54 -23.14
CA ALA A 83 -12.43 12.71 -21.95
C ALA A 83 -12.44 11.45 -21.07
N LYS A 84 -13.59 10.77 -20.94
CA LYS A 84 -13.68 9.50 -20.19
C LYS A 84 -12.92 8.37 -20.87
N ARG A 85 -12.90 8.31 -22.21
CA ARG A 85 -12.07 7.36 -22.96
C ARG A 85 -10.59 7.62 -22.74
N ASP A 86 -10.17 8.86 -22.85
CA ASP A 86 -8.76 9.26 -22.66
C ASP A 86 -8.31 8.95 -21.23
N TYR A 87 -9.17 9.19 -20.25
CA TYR A 87 -8.96 8.77 -18.86
C TYR A 87 -8.75 7.26 -18.72
N TYR A 88 -9.59 6.42 -19.35
CA TYR A 88 -9.39 4.97 -19.29
C TYR A 88 -8.10 4.51 -19.97
N GLN A 89 -7.68 5.17 -21.05
CA GLN A 89 -6.38 4.91 -21.68
C GLN A 89 -5.21 5.28 -20.76
N LEU A 90 -5.35 6.38 -20.02
CA LEU A 90 -4.36 6.79 -19.01
C LEU A 90 -4.27 5.76 -17.87
N VAL A 91 -5.41 5.31 -17.35
CA VAL A 91 -5.48 4.24 -16.34
C VAL A 91 -4.77 2.99 -16.82
N GLU A 92 -5.08 2.51 -18.04
CA GLU A 92 -4.47 1.31 -18.61
C GLU A 92 -2.95 1.46 -18.78
N SER A 93 -2.50 2.61 -19.28
CA SER A 93 -1.08 2.93 -19.43
C SER A 93 -0.33 2.88 -18.09
N PHE A 94 -0.89 3.50 -17.05
CA PHE A 94 -0.31 3.48 -15.71
C PHE A 94 -0.35 2.09 -15.08
N ALA A 95 -1.48 1.37 -15.20
CA ALA A 95 -1.62 0.02 -14.69
C ALA A 95 -0.61 -0.94 -15.34
N SER A 96 -0.45 -0.88 -16.66
CA SER A 96 0.52 -1.70 -17.40
C SER A 96 1.96 -1.39 -16.98
N LYS A 97 2.34 -0.11 -16.90
CA LYS A 97 3.68 0.32 -16.48
C LYS A 97 4.01 -0.13 -15.05
N LEU A 98 3.08 0.09 -14.12
CA LEU A 98 3.27 -0.26 -12.70
C LEU A 98 3.27 -1.77 -12.48
N SER A 99 2.43 -2.52 -13.21
CA SER A 99 2.44 -4.00 -13.17
C SER A 99 3.79 -4.54 -13.65
N ALA A 100 4.33 -4.01 -14.76
CA ALA A 100 5.65 -4.43 -15.25
C ALA A 100 6.78 -4.12 -14.26
N LYS A 101 6.71 -2.97 -13.57
CA LYS A 101 7.64 -2.64 -12.48
C LYS A 101 7.48 -3.62 -11.31
N LEU A 102 6.25 -3.95 -10.90
CA LEU A 102 6.00 -4.89 -9.81
C LEU A 102 6.58 -6.28 -10.09
N GLU A 103 6.38 -6.80 -11.31
CA GLU A 103 6.92 -8.11 -11.73
C GLU A 103 8.45 -8.15 -11.71
N THR A 104 9.09 -7.06 -12.14
CA THR A 104 10.56 -6.97 -12.25
C THR A 104 11.23 -6.43 -10.98
N THR A 105 10.45 -6.00 -9.99
CA THR A 105 10.98 -5.56 -8.70
C THR A 105 11.59 -6.76 -7.97
N ASN A 106 12.76 -6.55 -7.39
CA ASN A 106 13.53 -7.56 -6.67
C ASN A 106 13.97 -7.03 -5.30
N PRO A 107 14.16 -7.90 -4.30
CA PRO A 107 14.71 -7.47 -3.02
C PRO A 107 16.15 -7.00 -3.21
N ASN A 108 16.60 -6.14 -2.30
CA ASN A 108 17.99 -5.71 -2.28
C ASN A 108 18.92 -6.91 -1.96
N GLN A 109 19.56 -7.41 -3.01
CA GLN A 109 20.41 -8.60 -2.96
C GLN A 109 21.65 -8.41 -2.09
N GLU A 110 22.17 -7.19 -1.96
CA GLU A 110 23.33 -6.92 -1.12
C GLU A 110 23.00 -7.11 0.37
N VAL A 111 21.81 -6.66 0.78
CA VAL A 111 21.31 -6.87 2.14
C VAL A 111 21.08 -8.35 2.39
N LEU A 112 20.39 -9.05 1.48
CA LEU A 112 20.14 -10.49 1.64
C LEU A 112 21.44 -11.31 1.72
N LYS A 113 22.46 -10.96 0.92
CA LYS A 113 23.79 -11.59 1.01
C LYS A 113 24.47 -11.33 2.36
N SER A 114 24.30 -10.14 2.93
CA SER A 114 24.91 -9.82 4.25
C SER A 114 24.38 -10.67 5.40
N ILE A 115 23.17 -11.23 5.26
CA ILE A 115 22.51 -12.10 6.24
C ILE A 115 22.37 -13.56 5.76
N GLU A 116 23.04 -13.95 4.68
CA GLU A 116 22.87 -15.29 4.07
C GLU A 116 23.28 -16.44 4.99
N ASN A 117 24.17 -16.17 5.95
CA ASN A 117 24.65 -17.15 6.92
C ASN A 117 23.75 -17.27 8.17
N ASP A 118 22.69 -16.45 8.26
CA ASP A 118 21.65 -16.57 9.28
C ASP A 118 20.31 -16.92 8.61
N PRO A 119 19.96 -18.22 8.52
CA PRO A 119 18.74 -18.65 7.84
C PRO A 119 17.46 -18.04 8.43
N SER A 120 17.43 -17.79 9.74
CA SER A 120 16.26 -17.24 10.41
C SER A 120 16.08 -15.77 10.05
N GLU A 121 17.15 -14.99 10.03
CA GLU A 121 17.07 -13.61 9.55
C GLU A 121 16.76 -13.56 8.06
N TYR A 122 17.43 -14.37 7.25
CA TYR A 122 17.19 -14.43 5.81
C TYR A 122 15.71 -14.68 5.48
N GLU A 123 15.08 -15.64 6.16
CA GLU A 123 13.66 -15.95 5.99
C GLU A 123 12.78 -14.74 6.34
N VAL A 124 12.99 -14.14 7.51
CA VAL A 124 12.17 -13.00 7.98
C VAL A 124 12.29 -11.79 7.06
N TYR A 125 13.49 -11.46 6.56
CA TYR A 125 13.67 -10.37 5.60
C TYR A 125 13.05 -10.70 4.24
N SER A 126 13.16 -11.94 3.76
CA SER A 126 12.55 -12.34 2.49
C SER A 126 11.02 -12.26 2.56
N LYS A 127 10.42 -12.77 3.64
CA LYS A 127 8.97 -12.72 3.88
C LYS A 127 8.45 -11.29 4.04
N THR A 128 9.26 -10.41 4.64
CA THR A 128 8.95 -8.98 4.71
C THR A 128 8.87 -8.36 3.32
N TYR A 129 9.85 -8.66 2.45
CA TYR A 129 9.85 -8.18 1.08
C TYR A 129 8.61 -8.67 0.32
N ASP A 130 8.29 -9.98 0.43
CA ASP A 130 7.11 -10.57 -0.21
C ASP A 130 5.82 -9.88 0.25
N LEU A 131 5.67 -9.64 1.56
CA LEU A 131 4.50 -8.98 2.13
C LEU A 131 4.32 -7.55 1.59
N TYR A 132 5.40 -6.78 1.49
CA TYR A 132 5.34 -5.43 0.93
C TYR A 132 5.11 -5.43 -0.59
N LYS A 133 5.59 -6.45 -1.31
CA LYS A 133 5.27 -6.63 -2.73
C LYS A 133 3.76 -6.86 -2.92
N LEU A 134 3.15 -7.72 -2.09
CA LEU A 134 1.69 -7.92 -2.10
C LEU A 134 0.93 -6.66 -1.70
N CYS A 135 1.45 -5.85 -0.77
CA CYS A 135 0.88 -4.54 -0.47
C CYS A 135 0.85 -3.64 -1.70
N CYS A 136 1.96 -3.54 -2.45
CA CYS A 136 1.99 -2.79 -3.70
C CYS A 136 0.96 -3.30 -4.70
N GLU A 137 0.76 -4.62 -4.78
CA GLU A 137 -0.26 -5.23 -5.64
C GLU A 137 -1.68 -4.83 -5.23
N LEU A 138 -2.00 -4.85 -3.93
CA LEU A 138 -3.28 -4.37 -3.41
C LEU A 138 -3.50 -2.88 -3.73
N TYR A 139 -2.49 -2.03 -3.52
CA TYR A 139 -2.59 -0.60 -3.87
C TYR A 139 -2.79 -0.38 -5.37
N LEU A 140 -2.07 -1.13 -6.22
CA LEU A 140 -2.23 -1.09 -7.66
C LEU A 140 -3.64 -1.51 -8.08
N HIS A 141 -4.17 -2.59 -7.51
CA HIS A 141 -5.50 -3.09 -7.83
C HIS A 141 -6.60 -2.14 -7.36
N LEU A 142 -6.54 -1.65 -6.12
CA LEU A 142 -7.54 -0.73 -5.59
C LEU A 142 -7.50 0.64 -6.26
N TYR A 143 -6.33 1.29 -6.31
CA TYR A 143 -6.28 2.72 -6.58
C TYR A 143 -5.92 3.09 -8.02
N ILE A 144 -5.35 2.15 -8.78
CA ILE A 144 -5.06 2.36 -10.20
C ILE A 144 -6.07 1.61 -11.05
N LYS A 145 -6.18 0.28 -10.86
CA LYS A 145 -7.10 -0.56 -11.66
C LYS A 145 -8.57 -0.47 -11.22
N GLN A 146 -8.86 0.15 -10.08
CA GLN A 146 -10.21 0.30 -9.52
C GLN A 146 -10.95 -1.03 -9.35
N ILE A 147 -10.23 -2.07 -8.92
CA ILE A 147 -10.80 -3.38 -8.60
C ILE A 147 -11.36 -3.34 -7.17
N ILE A 148 -12.64 -3.70 -7.02
CA ILE A 148 -13.33 -3.71 -5.73
C ILE A 148 -12.82 -4.81 -4.79
N PRO A 149 -12.86 -4.61 -3.46
CA PRO A 149 -12.42 -5.60 -2.48
C PRO A 149 -13.02 -7.00 -2.64
N SER A 150 -14.31 -7.12 -2.97
CA SER A 150 -14.99 -8.41 -3.11
C SER A 150 -14.51 -9.26 -4.31
N ASN A 151 -13.65 -8.71 -5.16
CA ASN A 151 -13.05 -9.45 -6.26
C ASN A 151 -12.12 -10.57 -5.75
N TYR A 152 -12.21 -11.76 -6.36
CA TYR A 152 -11.44 -12.94 -5.97
C TYR A 152 -9.91 -12.71 -6.00
N GLN A 153 -9.41 -11.89 -6.94
CA GLN A 153 -7.99 -11.58 -7.05
C GLN A 153 -7.50 -10.79 -5.83
N ILE A 154 -8.31 -9.83 -5.36
CA ILE A 154 -8.00 -9.10 -4.12
C ILE A 154 -8.02 -10.05 -2.93
N GLN A 155 -9.04 -10.90 -2.81
CA GLN A 155 -9.17 -11.81 -1.67
C GLN A 155 -8.05 -12.84 -1.63
N GLN A 156 -7.60 -13.33 -2.77
CA GLN A 156 -6.44 -14.21 -2.85
C GLN A 156 -5.19 -13.53 -2.26
N ILE A 157 -4.89 -12.29 -2.69
CA ILE A 157 -3.74 -11.52 -2.18
C ILE A 157 -3.88 -11.28 -0.66
N VAL A 158 -5.09 -10.97 -0.17
CA VAL A 158 -5.35 -10.77 1.26
C VAL A 158 -5.02 -12.03 2.07
N LEU A 159 -5.40 -13.21 1.58
CA LEU A 159 -5.09 -14.48 2.25
C LEU A 159 -3.57 -14.76 2.23
N GLU A 160 -2.89 -14.51 1.11
CA GLU A 160 -1.42 -14.64 1.02
C GLU A 160 -0.71 -13.68 1.98
N CYS A 161 -1.21 -12.45 2.13
CA CYS A 161 -0.74 -11.50 3.14
C CYS A 161 -0.96 -12.04 4.56
N PHE A 162 -2.08 -12.69 4.85
CA PHE A 162 -2.37 -13.25 6.17
C PHE A 162 -1.35 -14.32 6.56
N ASP A 163 -1.02 -15.22 5.64
CA ASP A 163 0.00 -16.25 5.85
C ASP A 163 1.38 -15.64 6.19
N LEU A 164 1.77 -14.58 5.49
CA LEU A 164 3.03 -13.87 5.74
C LEU A 164 3.00 -13.10 7.08
N VAL A 165 1.87 -12.47 7.40
CA VAL A 165 1.69 -11.74 8.67
C VAL A 165 1.79 -12.68 9.86
N ASP A 166 1.22 -13.88 9.78
CA ASP A 166 1.29 -14.87 10.86
C ASP A 166 2.73 -15.35 11.12
N ILE A 167 3.60 -15.36 10.11
CA ILE A 167 5.03 -15.64 10.28
C ILE A 167 5.74 -14.43 10.93
N LEU A 168 5.45 -13.23 10.44
CA LEU A 168 6.20 -12.02 10.82
C LEU A 168 5.81 -11.47 12.20
N ILE A 169 4.59 -11.73 12.68
CA ILE A 169 4.08 -11.18 13.94
C ILE A 169 4.89 -11.60 15.17
N THR A 170 5.44 -12.81 15.16
CA THR A 170 6.29 -13.33 16.24
C THR A 170 7.75 -12.96 16.06
N SER A 171 8.11 -12.35 14.94
CA SER A 171 9.48 -11.93 14.63
C SER A 171 9.75 -10.49 15.07
N LYS A 172 11.01 -10.07 14.92
CA LYS A 172 11.40 -8.67 15.09
C LYS A 172 10.65 -7.71 14.14
N MET A 173 10.18 -8.19 12.98
CA MET A 173 9.47 -7.41 11.96
C MET A 173 8.01 -7.08 12.30
N ASN A 174 7.55 -7.35 13.52
CA ASN A 174 6.20 -6.95 13.94
C ASN A 174 5.97 -5.42 13.91
N LEU A 175 7.06 -4.62 13.92
CA LEU A 175 7.03 -3.16 13.90
C LEU A 175 6.55 -2.57 12.56
N ILE A 176 6.76 -3.30 11.47
CA ILE A 176 6.45 -2.83 10.10
C ILE A 176 5.08 -3.30 9.60
N LEU A 177 4.32 -4.03 10.43
CA LEU A 177 3.03 -4.60 10.04
C LEU A 177 1.89 -3.57 9.98
N CYS A 178 2.14 -2.31 10.35
CA CYS A 178 1.13 -1.26 10.36
C CYS A 178 0.48 -1.05 8.98
N LEU A 179 1.29 -0.84 7.93
CA LEU A 179 0.81 -0.70 6.55
C LEU A 179 0.14 -1.98 6.02
N PRO A 180 0.78 -3.18 6.10
CA PRO A 180 0.15 -4.42 5.64
C PRO A 180 -1.21 -4.69 6.27
N LEU A 181 -1.34 -4.52 7.60
CA LEU A 181 -2.60 -4.75 8.30
C LEU A 181 -3.67 -3.73 7.90
N LEU A 182 -3.28 -2.47 7.70
CA LEU A 182 -4.21 -1.45 7.23
C LEU A 182 -4.75 -1.79 5.84
N ILE A 183 -3.88 -2.03 4.87
CA ILE A 183 -4.34 -2.25 3.48
C ILE A 183 -5.11 -3.58 3.34
N CYS A 184 -4.68 -4.65 4.02
CA CYS A 184 -5.44 -5.90 4.04
C CYS A 184 -6.80 -5.74 4.73
N GLY A 185 -6.85 -4.97 5.81
CA GLY A 185 -8.10 -4.67 6.51
C GLY A 185 -9.07 -3.86 5.65
N VAL A 186 -8.57 -2.91 4.84
CA VAL A 186 -9.36 -2.14 3.86
C VAL A 186 -9.99 -3.08 2.83
N CYS A 187 -9.27 -4.13 2.42
CA CYS A 187 -9.75 -5.15 1.49
C CYS A 187 -10.65 -6.22 2.13
N THR A 188 -10.84 -6.21 3.45
CA THR A 188 -11.55 -7.27 4.18
C THR A 188 -13.01 -6.90 4.39
N PHE A 189 -13.94 -7.75 3.95
CA PHE A 189 -15.38 -7.53 4.12
C PHE A 189 -16.10 -8.70 4.84
N GLU A 190 -15.63 -9.93 4.67
CA GLU A 190 -16.22 -11.11 5.30
C GLU A 190 -16.03 -11.13 6.82
N GLN A 191 -17.07 -11.57 7.56
CA GLN A 191 -17.03 -11.56 9.02
C GLN A 191 -15.90 -12.42 9.61
N GLY A 192 -15.58 -13.54 8.97
CA GLY A 192 -14.46 -14.40 9.39
C GLY A 192 -13.11 -13.68 9.29
N ASN A 193 -12.84 -13.05 8.15
CA ASN A 193 -11.61 -12.30 7.91
C ASN A 193 -11.54 -11.04 8.78
N LYS A 194 -12.68 -10.36 9.05
CA LYS A 194 -12.75 -9.24 10.02
C LYS A 194 -12.36 -9.69 11.43
N ALA A 195 -12.84 -10.86 11.85
CA ALA A 195 -12.50 -11.44 13.15
C ALA A 195 -11.01 -11.82 13.23
N TYR A 196 -10.46 -12.40 12.16
CA TYR A 196 -9.03 -12.65 12.03
C TYR A 196 -8.23 -11.34 12.17
N MET A 197 -8.55 -10.32 11.38
CA MET A 197 -7.87 -9.01 11.40
C MET A 197 -7.88 -8.39 12.81
N LYS A 198 -9.02 -8.44 13.50
CA LYS A 198 -9.14 -7.98 14.89
C LYS A 198 -8.20 -8.74 15.83
N SER A 199 -8.17 -10.07 15.73
CA SER A 199 -7.28 -10.92 16.54
C SER A 199 -5.81 -10.59 16.27
N THR A 200 -5.42 -10.48 15.01
CA THR A 200 -4.06 -10.17 14.59
C THR A 200 -3.61 -8.79 15.06
N ILE A 201 -4.44 -7.76 14.91
CA ILE A 201 -4.15 -6.41 15.44
C ILE A 201 -3.95 -6.44 16.95
N ASN A 202 -4.79 -7.16 17.70
CA ASN A 202 -4.63 -7.28 19.15
C ASN A 202 -3.33 -8.01 19.53
N LYS A 203 -2.93 -9.05 18.79
CA LYS A 203 -1.64 -9.71 18.99
C LYS A 203 -0.48 -8.72 18.78
N VAL A 204 -0.48 -7.95 17.69
CA VAL A 204 0.57 -6.96 17.41
C VAL A 204 0.64 -5.90 18.52
N ARG A 205 -0.50 -5.38 18.98
CA ARG A 205 -0.57 -4.40 20.09
C ARG A 205 0.12 -4.88 21.36
N MET A 206 0.09 -6.18 21.63
CA MET A 206 0.71 -6.75 22.84
C MET A 206 2.23 -6.81 22.74
N VAL A 207 2.79 -6.86 21.52
CA VAL A 207 4.22 -7.11 21.29
C VAL A 207 4.96 -5.94 20.64
N SER A 208 4.22 -4.95 20.14
CA SER A 208 4.75 -3.80 19.40
C SER A 208 4.39 -2.49 20.10
N PRO A 209 5.35 -1.58 20.32
CA PRO A 209 5.09 -0.24 20.87
C PRO A 209 4.43 0.72 19.87
N VAL A 210 4.12 0.28 18.65
CA VAL A 210 3.62 1.14 17.56
C VAL A 210 2.17 1.57 17.81
N GLN A 211 2.00 2.81 18.28
CA GLN A 211 0.68 3.40 18.56
C GLN A 211 -0.15 3.67 17.29
N ASN A 212 0.48 3.75 16.12
CA ASN A 212 -0.24 3.99 14.86
C ASN A 212 -1.23 2.85 14.52
N LEU A 213 -1.02 1.67 15.08
CA LEU A 213 -1.93 0.55 14.91
C LEU A 213 -3.31 0.82 15.55
N ASP A 214 -3.38 1.67 16.59
CA ASP A 214 -4.66 2.07 17.18
C ASP A 214 -5.48 2.94 16.23
N LYS A 215 -4.80 3.87 15.55
CA LYS A 215 -5.43 4.68 14.50
C LYS A 215 -5.85 3.81 13.32
N CYS A 216 -5.00 2.87 12.89
CA CYS A 216 -5.36 1.90 11.86
C CYS A 216 -6.62 1.11 12.23
N TRP A 217 -6.73 0.63 13.48
CA TRP A 217 -7.91 -0.10 13.91
C TRP A 217 -9.19 0.75 13.80
N VAL A 218 -9.16 2.01 14.23
CA VAL A 218 -10.31 2.93 14.10
C VAL A 218 -10.68 3.12 12.63
N ILE A 219 -9.70 3.31 11.76
CA ILE A 219 -9.91 3.45 10.31
C ILE A 219 -10.57 2.18 9.74
N LEU A 220 -10.09 0.99 10.11
CA LEU A 220 -10.66 -0.27 9.62
C LEU A 220 -12.11 -0.45 10.03
N GLN A 221 -12.47 -0.09 11.27
CA GLN A 221 -13.86 -0.13 11.71
C GLN A 221 -14.73 0.78 10.82
N ARG A 222 -14.24 1.98 10.50
CA ARG A 222 -14.95 2.92 9.64
C ARG A 222 -15.05 2.42 8.19
N VAL A 223 -13.99 1.82 7.65
CA VAL A 223 -14.01 1.20 6.32
C VAL A 223 -15.08 0.11 6.26
N TRP A 224 -15.18 -0.74 7.29
CA TRP A 224 -16.15 -1.83 7.33
C TRP A 224 -17.60 -1.36 7.49
N GLU A 225 -17.83 -0.18 8.07
CA GLU A 225 -19.14 0.48 8.07
C GLU A 225 -19.51 1.04 6.70
N LEU A 226 -18.54 1.67 6.01
CA LEU A 226 -18.74 2.27 4.69
C LEU A 226 -18.85 1.22 3.57
N ASN A 227 -18.23 0.07 3.77
CA ASN A 227 -18.15 -1.00 2.77
C ASN A 227 -18.40 -2.38 3.39
N PRO A 228 -19.63 -2.65 3.85
CA PRO A 228 -19.95 -3.91 4.53
C PRO A 228 -19.76 -5.14 3.64
N ASP A 229 -20.01 -5.00 2.34
CA ASP A 229 -20.05 -6.08 1.36
C ASP A 229 -18.83 -6.13 0.42
N GLY A 230 -17.84 -5.24 0.60
CA GLY A 230 -16.65 -5.22 -0.24
C GLY A 230 -16.85 -4.68 -1.66
N ASN A 231 -18.00 -4.04 -1.96
CA ASN A 231 -18.38 -3.62 -3.31
C ASN A 231 -17.97 -2.18 -3.67
N VAL A 232 -17.38 -1.46 -2.73
CA VAL A 232 -16.88 -0.09 -2.93
C VAL A 232 -15.40 -0.03 -2.55
N ILE A 233 -14.64 0.83 -3.22
CA ILE A 233 -13.25 1.10 -2.85
C ILE A 233 -13.28 2.28 -1.89
N VAL A 234 -12.86 2.04 -0.65
CA VAL A 234 -12.77 3.09 0.38
C VAL A 234 -11.34 3.59 0.42
N ASP A 235 -11.16 4.88 0.11
CA ASP A 235 -9.88 5.55 0.31
C ASP A 235 -9.70 5.88 1.80
N TRP A 236 -8.82 5.15 2.46
CA TRP A 236 -8.61 5.30 3.90
C TRP A 236 -7.97 6.65 4.27
N SER A 237 -7.32 7.36 3.34
CA SER A 237 -6.82 8.70 3.64
C SER A 237 -7.95 9.70 3.88
N ASN A 238 -9.10 9.53 3.22
CA ASN A 238 -10.26 10.40 3.44
C ASN A 238 -10.79 10.27 4.87
N ILE A 239 -10.75 9.06 5.43
CA ILE A 239 -11.12 8.82 6.84
C ILE A 239 -10.12 9.52 7.77
N CYS A 240 -8.82 9.49 7.45
CA CYS A 240 -7.82 10.25 8.20
C CYS A 240 -8.11 11.76 8.16
N ASP A 241 -8.45 12.30 6.99
CA ASP A 241 -8.77 13.72 6.83
C ASP A 241 -10.02 14.12 7.64
N GLU A 242 -11.07 13.30 7.62
CA GLU A 242 -12.29 13.48 8.43
C GLU A 242 -11.98 13.52 9.94
N LEU A 243 -10.99 12.74 10.39
CA LEU A 243 -10.55 12.67 11.78
C LEU A 243 -9.47 13.72 12.13
N GLY A 244 -9.02 14.51 11.16
CA GLY A 244 -7.92 15.48 11.33
C GLY A 244 -6.57 14.81 11.62
N TRP A 245 -6.34 13.61 11.09
CA TRP A 245 -5.14 12.80 11.33
C TRP A 245 -4.17 12.82 10.15
N ASP A 246 -2.88 12.99 10.46
CA ASP A 246 -1.79 12.64 9.57
C ASP A 246 -1.18 11.32 10.07
N LEU A 247 -1.59 10.21 9.45
CA LEU A 247 -1.20 8.87 9.88
C LEU A 247 -0.02 8.37 9.07
N ASN A 248 1.12 8.14 9.71
CA ASN A 248 2.24 7.41 9.11
C ASN A 248 2.10 5.90 9.37
N VAL A 249 2.20 5.08 8.33
CA VAL A 249 2.05 3.63 8.39
C VAL A 249 3.34 2.86 8.05
N CYS A 250 4.45 3.58 7.82
CA CYS A 250 5.79 3.01 7.64
C CYS A 250 6.79 3.52 8.67
#